data_AF-A0A7Y2HRI5-F1
#
_entry.id   AF-A0A7Y2HRI5-F1
#
_cell.length_a   1.000
_cell.length_b   1.000
_cell.length_c   1.000
_cell.angle_alpha   90.00
_cell.angle_beta   90.00
_cell.angle_gamma   90.00
#
_symmetry.space_group_name_H-M   'P 1'
#
loop_
_entity.id
_entity.type
_entity.pdbx_description
1 polymer ?
#
loop_
_entity_poly.entity_id
_entity_poly.type
_entity_poly.pdbx_seq_one_letter_code
_entity_poly.pdbx_strand_id
1 'polypeptide(L)' 'MPKSPPILYTWTDEAPYLATHAFLPVIRAFAAATGVPVETRDISLSGRVLAAFADRL' A
#
# COMPACT_ATOMS: atom_id res chain seq x y z
N MET A 1 -7.62 -20.49 -12.76
CA MET A 1 -6.34 -19.79 -13.02
C MET A 1 -5.63 -19.61 -11.68
N PRO A 2 -4.32 -19.86 -11.55
CA PRO A 2 -3.63 -19.56 -10.31
C PRO A 2 -3.71 -18.06 -10.06
N LYS A 3 -4.11 -17.67 -8.85
CA LYS A 3 -4.17 -16.27 -8.43
C LYS A 3 -2.73 -15.77 -8.32
N SER A 4 -2.32 -14.87 -9.19
CA SER A 4 -1.02 -14.19 -9.06
C SER A 4 -0.91 -13.59 -7.65
N PRO A 5 0.21 -13.79 -6.93
CA PRO A 5 0.41 -13.18 -5.62
C PRO A 5 0.30 -11.65 -5.73
N PRO A 6 -0.28 -10.96 -4.73
CA PRO A 6 -0.39 -9.52 -4.77
C PRO A 6 0.98 -8.86 -4.62
N ILE A 7 1.19 -7.76 -5.35
CA ILE A 7 2.25 -6.81 -5.04
C ILE A 7 1.81 -6.03 -3.80
N LEU A 8 2.66 -6.00 -2.77
CA LEU A 8 2.45 -5.18 -1.59
C LEU A 8 3.15 -3.83 -1.79
N TYR A 9 2.37 -2.76 -1.91
CA TYR A 9 2.85 -1.38 -2.00
C TYR A 9 2.76 -0.70 -0.63
N THR A 10 3.87 -0.23 -0.10
CA THR A 10 3.91 0.32 1.25
C THR A 10 3.45 1.78 1.28
N TRP A 11 2.49 2.09 2.16
CA TRP A 11 2.32 3.47 2.60
C TRP A 11 3.41 3.78 3.60
N THR A 12 4.13 4.86 3.35
CA THR A 12 5.27 5.32 4.14
C THR A 12 5.02 6.77 4.58
N ASP A 13 6.07 7.54 4.84
CA ASP A 13 5.97 8.88 5.40
C ASP A 13 6.47 9.94 4.39
N GLU A 14 6.29 11.22 4.73
CA GLU A 14 6.91 12.38 4.09
C GLU A 14 6.76 12.44 2.54
N ALA A 15 7.84 12.71 1.81
CA ALA A 15 7.80 12.84 0.36
C ALA A 15 7.35 11.55 -0.36
N PRO A 16 7.81 10.34 0.03
CA PRO A 16 7.29 9.09 -0.53
C PRO A 16 5.78 8.89 -0.36
N TYR A 17 5.19 9.32 0.76
CA TYR A 17 3.73 9.27 0.96
C TYR A 17 2.98 10.12 -0.07
N LEU A 18 3.44 11.36 -0.29
CA LEU A 18 2.87 12.25 -1.29
C LEU A 18 3.01 11.70 -2.71
N ALA A 19 4.17 11.15 -3.05
CA ALA A 19 4.41 10.51 -4.34
C ALA A 19 3.50 9.30 -4.56
N THR A 20 3.24 8.51 -3.51
CA THR A 20 2.35 7.34 -3.55
C THR A 20 0.93 7.73 -3.94
N HIS A 21 0.39 8.85 -3.44
CA HIS A 21 -0.93 9.35 -3.82
C HIS A 21 -1.06 9.63 -5.33
N ALA A 22 0.01 10.14 -5.95
CA ALA A 22 0.03 10.40 -7.38
C ALA A 22 0.29 9.13 -8.21
N PHE A 23 1.20 8.26 -7.76
CA PHE A 23 1.75 7.19 -8.60
C PHE A 23 1.07 5.82 -8.41
N LEU A 24 0.55 5.51 -7.22
CA LEU A 24 -0.15 4.24 -6.96
C LEU A 24 -1.36 4.01 -7.90
N PRO A 25 -2.18 5.02 -8.25
CA PRO A 25 -3.25 4.84 -9.24
C PRO A 25 -2.72 4.38 -10.61
N VAL A 26 -1.58 4.91 -11.06
CA VAL A 26 -0.94 4.52 -12.32
C VAL A 26 -0.48 3.07 -12.25
N ILE A 27 0.22 2.68 -11.19
CA ILE A 27 0.68 1.29 -11.00
C ILE A 27 -0.51 0.32 -11.06
N ARG A 28 -1.61 0.63 -10.36
CA ARG A 28 -2.83 -0.20 -10.35
C ARG A 28 -3.42 -0.36 -11.74
N ALA A 29 -3.51 0.71 -12.52
CA ALA A 29 -4.06 0.68 -13.87
C ALA A 29 -3.26 -0.26 -14.80
N PHE A 30 -1.93 -0.19 -14.74
CA PHE A 30 -1.06 -1.04 -15.56
C PHE A 30 -1.04 -2.50 -15.08
N ALA A 31 -1.00 -2.75 -13.77
CA ALA A 31 -1.00 -4.10 -13.22
C ALA A 31 -2.34 -4.83 -13.44
N ALA A 32 -3.46 -4.10 -13.47
CA ALA A 32 -4.78 -4.68 -13.75
C ALA A 32 -4.86 -5.31 -15.14
N ALA A 33 -4.15 -4.77 -16.13
CA ALA A 33 -4.13 -5.31 -17.50
C ALA A 33 -3.58 -6.75 -17.59
N THR A 34 -2.78 -7.18 -16.61
CA THR A 34 -2.19 -8.53 -16.54
C THR A 34 -2.77 -9.37 -15.40
N GLY A 35 -3.82 -8.87 -14.72
CA GLY A 35 -4.46 -9.58 -13.61
C GLY A 35 -3.58 -9.68 -12.35
N VAL A 36 -2.61 -8.78 -12.17
CA VAL A 36 -1.75 -8.74 -10.98
C VAL A 36 -2.39 -7.82 -9.93
N PRO A 37 -2.80 -8.34 -8.76
CA PRO A 37 -3.36 -7.50 -7.71
C PRO A 37 -2.28 -6.65 -7.05
N VAL A 38 -2.63 -5.41 -6.71
CA VAL A 38 -1.78 -4.50 -5.92
C VAL A 38 -2.52 -4.19 -4.63
N GLU A 39 -1.96 -4.57 -3.49
CA GLU A 39 -2.50 -4.27 -2.16
C GLU A 39 -1.58 -3.30 -1.43
N THR A 40 -2.13 -2.54 -0.50
CA THR A 40 -1.32 -1.64 0.32
C THR A 40 -1.13 -2.17 1.72
N ARG A 41 0.02 -1.88 2.32
CA ARG A 41 0.28 -2.07 3.75
C ARG A 41 0.84 -0.78 4.30
N ASP A 42 0.23 -0.28 5.37
CA ASP A 42 0.69 0.93 6.03
C ASP A 42 1.81 0.61 7.01
N ILE A 43 3.00 1.16 6.74
CA ILE A 43 4.18 1.08 7.60
C ILE A 43 4.66 2.47 8.03
N SER A 44 3.84 3.49 7.81
CA SER A 44 4.09 4.86 8.28
C SER A 44 4.38 4.87 9.79
N LEU A 45 5.11 5.88 10.24
CA LEU A 45 5.35 6.09 11.67
C LEU A 45 4.03 6.11 12.44
N SER A 46 3.06 6.89 11.97
CA SER A 46 1.74 7.03 12.58
C SER A 46 1.00 5.70 12.62
N GLY A 47 0.97 4.96 11.50
CA GLY A 47 0.32 3.65 11.43
C GLY A 47 0.91 2.65 12.42
N ARG A 48 2.23 2.63 12.57
CA ARG A 48 2.91 1.76 13.55
C ARG A 48 2.65 2.18 15.00
N VAL A 49 2.58 3.47 15.30
CA VAL A 49 2.20 3.95 16.63
C VAL A 49 0.78 3.48 16.96
N LEU A 50 -0.19 3.72 16.08
CA LEU A 50 -1.58 3.28 16.31
C LEU A 50 -1.68 1.77 16.50
N ALA A 51 -0.97 0.98 15.68
CA ALA A 51 -0.95 -0.47 15.80
C ALA A 51 -0.41 -0.97 17.15
N ALA A 52 0.52 -0.24 17.76
CA ALA A 52 1.09 -0.58 19.07
C ALA A 52 0.16 -0.31 20.26
N PHE A 53 -0.89 0.50 20.08
CA PHE A 53 -1.85 0.88 21.13
C PHE A 53 -3.28 0.40 20.80
N ALA A 54 -3.41 -0.74 20.11
CA ALA A 54 -4.70 -1.27 19.66
C ALA A 54 -5.67 -1.63 20.82
N ASP A 55 -5.18 -1.75 22.05
CA ASP A 55 -5.98 -1.97 23.26
C ASP A 55 -6.63 -0.68 23.82
N ARG A 56 -6.27 0.48 23.26
CA ARG A 56 -6.68 1.81 23.78
C ARG A 56 -7.42 2.67 22.75
N LEU A 57 -7.72 2.11 21.57
CA LEU A 57 -8.31 2.80 20.41
C LEU A 57 -9.52 2.03 19.88
#